data_AF-A0A8J3DZH4-F1
#
_entry.id   AF-A0A8J3DZH4-F1
#
_cell.length_a   1.000
_cell.length_b   1.000
_cell.length_c   1.000
_cell.angle_alpha   90.00
_cell.angle_beta   90.00
_cell.angle_gamma   90.00
#
_symmetry.space_group_name_H-M   'P 1'
#
loop_
_entity.id
_entity.type
_entity.pdbx_description
1 polymer ?
#
loop_
_entity_poly.entity_id
_entity_poly.type
_entity_poly.pdbx_seq_one_letter_code
_entity_poly.pdbx_strand_id
1 'polypeptide(L)'
;MKRRNGFRVNKFILVLIILLIAVVPLAGWSKPAEHQSAHRDKGPKKKTADHLSQQFARLEHTYDARLGVYALDTGNHRTVSYRSDERFAYASTYKALATGALLRHHSLGQLNERITYTSKDLVSYSPITEQHVDTGMTL
;
A
#
# COMPACT_ATOMS: atom_id res chain seq x y z
N MET A 1 -41.44 -9.62 35.49
CA MET A 1 -41.20 -8.17 35.73
C MET A 1 -39.82 -7.99 36.37
N LYS A 2 -38.77 -7.64 35.59
CA LYS A 2 -37.41 -7.38 36.10
C LYS A 2 -36.91 -6.06 35.51
N ARG A 3 -36.65 -5.10 36.40
CA ARG A 3 -36.40 -3.68 36.10
C ARG A 3 -35.02 -3.49 35.46
N ARG A 4 -34.94 -2.58 34.48
CA ARG A 4 -33.70 -2.08 33.86
C ARG A 4 -33.01 -1.12 34.83
N ASN A 5 -31.75 -1.39 35.18
CA ASN A 5 -30.90 -0.46 35.95
C ASN A 5 -30.17 0.47 34.97
N GLY A 6 -30.60 1.73 34.90
CA GLY A 6 -29.89 2.79 34.19
C GLY A 6 -28.81 3.39 35.08
N PHE A 7 -27.54 3.21 34.71
CA PHE A 7 -26.41 3.85 35.37
C PHE A 7 -26.29 5.29 34.85
N ARG A 8 -26.70 6.29 35.64
CA ARG A 8 -26.52 7.71 35.30
C ARG A 8 -25.18 8.19 35.83
N VAL A 9 -24.19 8.31 34.95
CA VAL A 9 -22.89 8.91 35.27
C VAL A 9 -23.04 10.44 35.29
N ASN A 10 -22.60 11.08 36.38
CA ASN A 10 -22.72 12.52 36.57
C ASN A 10 -21.74 13.28 35.66
N LYS A 11 -22.21 14.31 34.95
CA LYS A 11 -21.42 15.09 33.97
C LYS A 11 -20.16 15.71 34.60
N PHE A 12 -20.19 16.00 35.90
CA PHE A 12 -19.04 16.48 36.67
C PHE A 12 -17.94 15.42 36.87
N ILE A 13 -18.30 14.14 37.00
CA ILE A 13 -17.33 13.03 37.13
C ILE A 13 -16.61 12.81 35.80
N LEU A 14 -17.31 12.98 34.67
CA LEU A 14 -16.72 12.86 33.34
C LEU A 14 -15.73 14.02 33.03
N VAL A 15 -16.05 15.24 33.47
CA VAL A 15 -15.17 16.42 33.28
C VAL A 15 -13.93 16.35 34.18
N LEU A 16 -14.04 15.81 35.40
CA LEU A 16 -12.88 15.63 36.29
C LEU A 16 -11.88 14.59 35.76
N ILE A 17 -12.36 13.53 35.11
CA ILE A 17 -11.52 12.49 34.48
C ILE A 17 -10.82 13.03 33.23
N ILE A 18 -11.48 13.89 32.45
CA ILE A 18 -10.88 14.52 31.26
C ILE A 18 -9.83 15.57 31.64
N LEU A 19 -9.98 16.26 32.77
CA LEU A 19 -9.01 17.24 33.26
C LEU A 19 -7.74 16.60 33.86
N LEU A 20 -7.83 15.36 34.37
CA LEU A 20 -6.72 14.63 35.01
C LEU A 20 -5.74 13.95 34.04
N ILE A 21 -6.08 13.87 32.74
CA ILE A 21 -5.21 13.27 31.70
C ILE A 21 -4.27 14.32 31.06
N ALA A 22 -4.42 15.61 31.41
CA ALA A 22 -3.72 16.70 30.74
C ALA A 22 -2.77 17.51 31.64
N VAL A 23 -2.08 16.93 32.62
CA VAL A 23 -0.84 17.53 33.19
C VAL A 23 0.08 16.44 33.74
N VAL A 24 1.01 15.94 32.92
CA VAL A 24 2.33 15.47 33.39
C VAL A 24 3.39 15.84 32.34
N PRO A 25 4.18 16.88 32.58
CA PRO A 25 5.54 16.93 32.06
C PRO A 25 6.51 17.08 33.23
N LEU A 26 7.46 16.16 33.39
CA LEU A 26 8.84 16.43 33.80
C LEU A 26 9.65 15.12 33.94
N ALA A 27 10.81 15.15 33.28
CA ALA A 27 12.03 14.41 33.56
C ALA A 27 12.00 12.88 33.46
N GLY A 28 12.29 12.39 32.24
CA GLY A 28 12.65 10.99 31.99
C GLY A 28 13.40 10.80 30.68
N TRP A 29 14.27 11.73 30.29
CA TRP A 29 15.17 11.54 29.14
C TRP A 29 16.34 10.66 29.59
N SER A 30 16.14 9.34 29.57
CA SER A 30 17.28 8.42 29.54
C SER A 30 17.95 8.59 28.17
N LYS A 31 19.13 9.20 28.14
CA LYS A 31 20.03 9.16 26.97
C LYS A 31 20.23 7.68 26.61
N PRO A 32 19.89 7.23 25.39
CA PRO A 32 20.43 5.97 24.92
C PRO A 32 21.95 6.13 24.92
N ALA A 33 22.67 5.16 25.46
CA ALA A 33 24.11 5.12 25.36
C ALA A 33 24.48 5.31 23.88
N GLU A 34 25.15 6.42 23.61
CA GLU A 34 25.79 6.68 22.33
C GLU A 34 26.89 5.63 22.19
N HIS A 35 26.53 4.50 21.59
CA HIS A 35 27.52 3.61 21.02
C HIS A 35 28.05 4.34 19.80
N GLN A 36 29.09 5.16 20.03
CA GLN A 36 29.97 5.62 18.98
C GLN A 36 30.67 4.40 18.40
N SER A 37 29.94 3.67 17.56
CA SER A 37 30.52 2.87 16.51
C SER A 37 31.11 3.86 15.51
N ALA A 38 32.33 4.32 15.81
CA ALA A 38 33.20 4.92 14.83
C ALA A 38 33.59 3.84 13.79
N HIS A 39 32.62 3.42 13.00
CA HIS A 39 32.85 2.85 11.69
C HIS A 39 32.17 3.76 10.69
N ARG A 40 32.87 4.86 10.41
CA ARG A 40 32.57 5.76 9.29
C ARG A 40 32.88 4.98 8.02
N ASP A 41 32.03 4.01 7.67
CA ASP A 41 32.06 3.39 6.36
C ASP A 41 31.50 4.42 5.36
N LYS A 42 32.37 5.32 4.90
CA LYS A 42 32.13 6.11 3.70
C LYS A 42 32.27 5.20 2.47
N GLY A 43 31.50 4.12 2.42
CA GLY A 43 31.39 3.22 1.29
C GLY A 43 30.51 3.81 0.18
N PRO A 44 30.62 3.31 -1.06
CA PRO A 44 30.02 3.89 -2.28
C PRO A 44 28.48 3.92 -2.31
N LYS A 45 27.79 3.25 -1.38
CA LYS A 45 26.34 3.05 -1.40
C LYS A 45 25.52 4.35 -1.32
N LYS A 46 25.94 5.33 -0.50
CA LYS A 46 25.20 6.60 -0.37
C LYS A 46 25.27 7.43 -1.65
N LYS A 47 26.45 7.50 -2.28
CA LYS A 47 26.65 8.24 -3.55
C LYS A 47 25.79 7.68 -4.68
N THR A 48 25.64 6.36 -4.77
CA THR A 48 24.79 5.72 -5.79
C THR A 48 23.32 6.02 -5.58
N ALA A 49 22.81 5.96 -4.35
CA ALA A 49 21.41 6.29 -4.04
C ALA A 49 21.09 7.77 -4.33
N ASP A 50 22.01 8.67 -3.98
CA ASP A 50 21.90 10.11 -4.26
C ASP A 50 21.89 10.38 -5.78
N HIS A 51 22.75 9.69 -6.54
CA HIS A 51 22.82 9.80 -7.99
C HIS A 51 21.54 9.29 -8.68
N LEU A 52 21.00 8.14 -8.27
CA LEU A 52 19.74 7.61 -8.82
C LEU A 52 18.57 8.54 -8.53
N SER A 53 18.50 9.11 -7.32
CA SER A 53 17.46 10.07 -6.95
C SER A 53 17.51 11.33 -7.84
N GLN A 54 18.71 11.82 -8.16
CA GLN A 54 18.88 12.94 -9.09
C GLN A 54 18.44 12.60 -10.52
N GLN A 55 18.72 11.38 -10.98
CA GLN A 55 18.27 10.91 -12.28
C GLN A 55 16.73 10.82 -12.35
N PHE A 56 16.08 10.29 -11.32
CA PHE A 56 14.62 10.26 -11.24
C PHE A 56 14.00 11.66 -11.18
N ALA A 57 14.56 12.57 -10.39
CA ALA A 57 14.12 13.96 -10.36
C ALA A 57 14.28 14.66 -11.72
N ARG A 58 15.35 14.33 -12.47
CA ARG A 58 15.52 14.82 -13.84
C ARG A 58 14.44 14.29 -14.78
N LEU A 59 14.00 13.04 -14.63
CA LEU A 59 12.88 12.49 -15.40
C LEU A 59 11.57 13.22 -15.06
N GLU A 60 11.30 13.46 -13.78
CA GLU A 60 10.13 14.23 -13.35
C GLU A 60 10.09 15.60 -14.03
N HIS A 61 11.20 16.34 -14.02
CA HIS A 61 11.32 17.63 -14.70
C HIS A 61 11.21 17.53 -16.23
N THR A 62 11.87 16.54 -16.84
CA THR A 62 11.90 16.39 -18.30
C THR A 62 10.52 16.11 -18.89
N TYR A 63 9.69 15.33 -18.18
CA TYR A 63 8.38 14.89 -18.66
C TYR A 63 7.20 15.61 -18.00
N ASP A 64 7.46 16.62 -17.17
CA ASP A 64 6.44 17.28 -16.34
C ASP A 64 5.50 16.28 -15.64
N ALA A 65 6.13 15.32 -14.95
CA ALA A 65 5.46 14.16 -14.38
C ALA A 65 5.92 13.90 -12.95
N ARG A 66 5.12 13.10 -12.22
CA ARG A 66 5.48 12.57 -10.91
C ARG A 66 5.81 11.10 -11.02
N LEU A 67 6.94 10.68 -10.45
CA LEU A 67 7.49 9.34 -10.63
C LEU A 67 7.58 8.59 -9.31
N GLY A 68 6.93 7.43 -9.22
CA GLY A 68 7.12 6.46 -8.13
C GLY A 68 7.88 5.24 -8.63
N VAL A 69 8.95 4.84 -7.92
CA VAL A 69 9.75 3.65 -8.23
C VAL A 69 9.92 2.81 -6.98
N TYR A 70 9.65 1.51 -7.11
CA TYR A 70 10.09 0.49 -6.18
C TYR A 70 10.52 -0.74 -6.97
N ALA A 71 11.77 -1.17 -6.81
CA ALA A 71 12.29 -2.38 -7.41
C ALA A 71 12.99 -3.21 -6.32
N LEU A 72 12.77 -4.52 -6.34
CA LEU A 72 13.36 -5.49 -5.43
C LEU A 72 14.08 -6.56 -6.26
N ASP A 73 15.38 -6.70 -6.03
CA ASP A 73 16.13 -7.88 -6.47
C ASP A 73 15.77 -9.04 -5.54
N THR A 74 15.03 -10.03 -6.05
CA THR A 74 14.54 -11.17 -5.26
C THR A 74 15.63 -12.19 -4.93
N GLY A 75 16.82 -12.10 -5.54
CA GLY A 75 17.95 -12.98 -5.25
C GLY A 75 18.78 -12.52 -4.04
N ASN A 76 18.90 -11.21 -3.84
CA ASN A 76 19.75 -10.63 -2.78
C ASN A 76 19.07 -9.55 -1.91
N HIS A 77 17.78 -9.30 -2.11
CA HIS A 77 16.95 -8.33 -1.39
C HIS A 77 17.39 -6.86 -1.51
N ARG A 78 18.23 -6.52 -2.49
CA ARG A 78 18.56 -5.12 -2.76
C ARG A 78 17.35 -4.39 -3.33
N THR A 79 17.15 -3.16 -2.90
CA THR A 79 16.04 -2.33 -3.37
C THR A 79 16.53 -1.06 -4.03
N VAL A 80 15.71 -0.54 -4.95
CA VAL A 80 15.73 0.83 -5.44
C VAL A 80 14.37 1.43 -5.11
N SER A 81 14.35 2.59 -4.46
CA SER A 81 13.11 3.29 -4.10
C SER A 81 13.21 4.78 -4.40
N TYR A 82 12.12 5.36 -4.89
CA TYR A 82 11.94 6.79 -5.11
C TYR A 82 10.44 7.10 -5.00
N ARG A 83 10.02 7.93 -4.04
CA ARG A 83 8.59 8.19 -3.73
C ARG A 83 7.75 6.91 -3.56
N SER A 84 8.34 5.82 -3.04
CA SER A 84 7.72 4.50 -3.02
C SER A 84 6.45 4.40 -2.18
N ASP A 85 6.28 5.28 -1.19
CA ASP A 85 5.12 5.30 -0.29
C ASP A 85 4.06 6.32 -0.69
N GLU A 86 4.29 7.06 -1.79
CA GLU A 86 3.29 7.98 -2.33
C GLU A 86 2.22 7.22 -3.12
N ARG A 87 1.00 7.76 -3.14
CA ARG A 87 -0.14 7.13 -3.81
C ARG A 87 -0.20 7.52 -5.28
N PHE A 88 -0.42 6.52 -6.13
CA PHE A 88 -0.70 6.67 -7.55
C PHE A 88 -1.94 5.87 -7.92
N ALA A 89 -2.69 6.31 -8.94
CA ALA A 89 -3.75 5.49 -9.51
C ALA A 89 -3.10 4.30 -10.25
N TYR A 90 -3.50 3.08 -9.90
CA TYR A 90 -2.90 1.87 -10.47
C TYR A 90 -3.35 1.57 -11.92
N ALA A 91 -4.38 2.26 -12.43
CA ALA A 91 -4.95 2.07 -13.77
C ALA A 91 -5.18 0.57 -14.06
N SER A 92 -4.61 0.01 -15.14
CA SER A 92 -4.77 -1.42 -15.48
C SER A 92 -3.78 -2.37 -14.78
N THR A 93 -2.82 -1.88 -13.99
CA THR A 93 -1.85 -2.76 -13.30
C THR A 93 -2.49 -3.68 -12.25
N TYR A 94 -3.67 -3.31 -11.73
CA TYR A 94 -4.43 -4.16 -10.79
C TYR A 94 -4.82 -5.52 -11.38
N LYS A 95 -4.95 -5.64 -12.71
CA LYS A 95 -5.46 -6.88 -13.34
C LYS A 95 -4.60 -8.09 -12.98
N ALA A 96 -3.28 -7.92 -12.91
CA ALA A 96 -2.37 -8.99 -12.47
C ALA A 96 -2.65 -9.44 -11.03
N LEU A 97 -2.91 -8.50 -10.12
CA LEU A 97 -3.24 -8.81 -8.72
C LEU A 97 -4.64 -9.44 -8.59
N ALA A 98 -5.61 -8.95 -9.36
CA ALA A 98 -6.96 -9.53 -9.42
C ALA A 98 -6.91 -10.98 -9.92
N THR A 99 -6.13 -11.26 -10.97
CA THR A 99 -5.88 -12.63 -11.44
C THR A 99 -5.16 -13.46 -10.37
N GLY A 100 -4.16 -12.91 -9.68
CA GLY A 100 -3.50 -13.60 -8.57
C GLY A 100 -4.45 -13.98 -7.43
N ALA A 101 -5.42 -13.10 -7.11
CA ALA A 101 -6.48 -13.40 -6.15
C ALA A 101 -7.44 -14.49 -6.69
N LEU A 102 -7.85 -14.40 -7.96
CA LEU A 102 -8.68 -15.41 -8.62
C LEU A 102 -8.01 -16.79 -8.56
N LEU A 103 -6.74 -16.90 -8.93
CA LEU A 103 -5.97 -18.14 -8.89
C LEU A 103 -5.76 -18.70 -7.48
N ARG A 104 -5.76 -17.84 -6.45
CA ARG A 104 -5.69 -18.28 -5.05
C ARG A 104 -6.99 -18.94 -4.59
N HIS A 105 -8.13 -18.53 -5.16
CA HIS A 105 -9.46 -18.97 -4.74
C HIS A 105 -10.05 -20.09 -5.61
N HIS A 106 -9.46 -20.39 -6.75
CA HIS A 106 -9.97 -21.39 -7.69
C HIS A 106 -8.94 -22.50 -7.95
N SER A 107 -9.41 -23.73 -8.02
CA SER A 107 -8.64 -24.86 -8.54
C SER A 107 -8.47 -24.77 -10.06
N LEU A 108 -7.46 -25.43 -10.61
CA LEU A 108 -7.24 -25.51 -12.07
C LEU A 108 -8.47 -26.06 -12.82
N GLY A 109 -9.24 -26.95 -12.20
CA GLY A 109 -10.48 -27.47 -12.78
C GLY A 109 -11.55 -26.38 -12.92
N GLN A 110 -11.69 -25.52 -11.90
CA GLN A 110 -12.66 -24.42 -11.90
C GLN A 110 -12.31 -23.32 -12.91
N LEU A 111 -11.04 -23.15 -13.27
CA LEU A 111 -10.64 -22.23 -14.35
C LEU A 111 -11.21 -22.64 -15.72
N ASN A 112 -11.63 -23.89 -15.91
CA ASN A 112 -12.27 -24.31 -17.15
C ASN A 112 -13.77 -24.00 -17.21
N GLU A 113 -14.35 -23.41 -16.15
CA GLU A 113 -15.75 -22.98 -16.15
C GLU A 113 -15.99 -21.92 -17.22
N ARG A 114 -17.01 -22.13 -18.05
CA ARG A 114 -17.38 -21.18 -19.09
C ARG A 114 -18.24 -20.06 -18.50
N ILE A 115 -17.74 -18.84 -18.59
CA ILE A 115 -18.46 -17.62 -18.25
C ILE A 115 -19.07 -17.04 -19.52
N THR A 116 -20.39 -16.92 -19.55
CA THR A 116 -21.14 -16.25 -20.60
C THR A 116 -21.49 -14.82 -20.20
N TYR A 117 -21.51 -13.92 -21.18
CA TYR A 117 -21.82 -12.50 -21.01
C TYR A 117 -22.41 -11.98 -22.31
N THR A 118 -23.05 -10.81 -22.26
CA THR A 118 -23.73 -10.22 -23.40
C THR A 118 -22.97 -9.00 -23.92
N SER A 119 -23.30 -8.53 -25.13
CA SER A 119 -22.75 -7.28 -25.65
C SER A 119 -23.03 -6.06 -24.74
N LYS A 120 -24.03 -6.14 -23.86
CA LYS A 120 -24.35 -5.06 -22.89
C LYS A 120 -23.36 -5.01 -21.73
N ASP A 121 -22.63 -6.09 -21.48
CA ASP A 121 -21.65 -6.18 -20.40
C ASP A 121 -20.25 -5.71 -20.86
N LEU A 122 -20.05 -5.52 -22.18
CA LEU A 122 -18.81 -5.02 -22.73
C LEU A 122 -18.62 -3.54 -22.38
N VAL A 123 -17.41 -3.23 -21.89
CA VAL A 123 -16.96 -1.85 -21.66
C VAL A 123 -15.95 -1.42 -22.74
N SER A 124 -15.59 -0.14 -22.78
CA SER A 124 -14.58 0.36 -23.70
C SER A 124 -13.27 -0.45 -23.59
N TYR A 125 -12.64 -0.72 -24.73
CA TYR A 125 -11.42 -1.52 -24.85
C TYR A 125 -11.58 -2.97 -24.35
N SER A 126 -12.44 -3.72 -25.05
CA SER A 126 -12.72 -5.15 -24.81
C SER A 126 -12.27 -6.07 -25.96
N PRO A 127 -11.04 -5.94 -26.50
CA PRO A 127 -10.67 -6.51 -27.80
C PRO A 127 -10.69 -8.04 -27.88
N ILE A 128 -10.63 -8.73 -26.73
CA ILE A 128 -10.68 -10.20 -26.67
C ILE A 128 -12.09 -10.67 -26.30
N THR A 129 -12.70 -10.05 -25.29
CA THR A 129 -14.04 -10.45 -24.82
C THR A 129 -15.12 -10.14 -25.86
N GLU A 130 -14.98 -9.09 -26.67
CA GLU A 130 -15.94 -8.77 -27.73
C GLU A 130 -16.02 -9.87 -28.82
N GLN A 131 -14.95 -10.63 -29.02
CA GLN A 131 -14.91 -11.73 -30.00
C GLN A 131 -15.64 -12.99 -29.52
N HIS A 132 -16.02 -13.05 -28.24
CA HIS A 132 -16.56 -14.25 -27.59
C HIS A 132 -17.92 -14.02 -26.92
N VAL A 133 -18.69 -13.01 -27.35
CA VAL A 133 -20.03 -12.77 -26.80
C VAL A 133 -20.95 -13.99 -26.98
N ASP A 134 -20.90 -14.65 -28.14
CA ASP A 134 -21.76 -15.79 -28.44
C ASP A 134 -21.29 -17.09 -27.77
N THR A 135 -19.99 -17.19 -27.48
CA THR A 135 -19.36 -18.44 -27.01
C THR A 135 -18.98 -18.42 -25.53
N GLY A 136 -18.83 -17.24 -24.93
CA GLY A 136 -18.25 -17.03 -23.61
C GLY A 136 -16.75 -17.35 -23.54
N MET A 137 -16.13 -17.08 -22.40
CA MET A 137 -14.71 -17.39 -22.13
C MET A 137 -14.58 -18.24 -20.87
N THR A 138 -13.52 -19.02 -20.76
CA THR A 138 -13.23 -19.73 -19.51
C THR A 138 -12.74 -18.75 -18.43
N LEU A 139 -12.89 -19.13 -17.17
CA LEU A 139 -12.48 -18.33 -16.01
C LEU A 139 -10.96 -18.17 -15.86
#